data_AF-A0A960G9Y9-F1
#
_entry.id   AF-A0A960G9Y9-F1
#
_cell.length_a   1.000
_cell.length_b   1.000
_cell.length_c   1.000
_cell.angle_alpha   90.00
_cell.angle_beta   90.00
_cell.angle_gamma   90.00
#
_symmetry.space_group_name_H-M   'P 1'
#
loop_
_entity.id
_entity.type
_entity.pdbx_description
1 polymer ?
#
loop_
_entity_poly.entity_id
_entity_poly.type
_entity_poly.pdbx_seq_one_letter_code
_entity_poly.pdbx_strand_id
1 'polypeptide(L)'
;MTEIPELRRFARRATASITAAGERAAASDELYEHALSRYEDARAAGQDHSTAVGTAVDGLGDAASLSKDLARAHRQPLTPPSLALLVLAVIGFVGLLWGLIYLLVTEGEHTGAVLLGALTLIVAAGVTIVLLGRNKS
;
A
#
# COMPACT_ATOMS: atom_id res chain seq x y z
N MET A 1 14.35 0.55 -27.20
CA MET A 1 13.55 1.74 -26.86
C MET A 1 14.52 2.86 -26.55
N THR A 2 14.37 4.02 -27.19
CA THR A 2 15.24 5.17 -26.96
C THR A 2 14.83 5.82 -25.64
N GLU A 3 15.78 5.92 -24.70
CA GLU A 3 15.53 6.58 -23.42
C GLU A 3 15.47 8.11 -23.61
N ILE A 4 14.51 8.78 -22.97
CA ILE A 4 14.39 10.24 -22.96
C ILE A 4 14.88 10.79 -21.61
N PRO A 5 16.12 11.32 -21.52
CA PRO A 5 16.74 11.68 -20.25
C PRO A 5 15.96 12.71 -19.42
N GLU A 6 15.27 13.63 -20.08
CA GLU A 6 14.47 14.69 -19.47
C GLU A 6 13.31 14.10 -18.66
N LEU A 7 12.59 13.15 -19.24
CA LEU A 7 11.47 12.45 -18.60
C LEU A 7 11.97 11.61 -17.43
N ARG A 8 13.13 10.94 -17.58
CA ARG A 8 13.73 10.18 -16.47
C ARG A 8 14.14 11.08 -15.31
N ARG A 9 14.72 12.26 -15.60
CA ARG A 9 15.05 13.25 -14.57
C ARG A 9 13.80 13.81 -13.89
N PHE A 10 12.71 14.03 -14.64
CA PHE A 10 11.43 14.42 -14.06
C PHE A 10 10.91 13.34 -13.10
N ALA A 11 10.82 12.09 -13.55
CA ALA A 11 10.30 10.99 -12.74
C ALA A 11 11.10 10.79 -11.45
N ARG A 12 12.43 10.78 -11.54
CA ARG A 12 13.31 10.67 -10.36
C ARG A 12 13.13 11.80 -9.36
N ARG A 13 12.90 13.04 -9.82
CA ARG A 13 12.64 14.18 -8.94
C ARG A 13 11.28 14.07 -8.26
N ALA A 14 10.25 13.66 -9.01
CA ALA A 14 8.91 13.50 -8.46
C ALA A 14 8.87 12.41 -7.38
N THR A 15 9.59 11.30 -7.56
CA THR A 15 9.56 10.16 -6.62
C THR A 15 10.58 10.23 -5.49
N ALA A 16 11.47 11.23 -5.46
CA ALA A 16 12.58 11.30 -4.51
C ALA A 16 12.18 11.23 -3.03
N SER A 17 10.96 11.63 -2.70
CA SER A 17 10.41 11.64 -1.34
C SER A 17 9.99 10.25 -0.82
N ILE A 18 9.84 9.25 -1.69
CA ILE A 18 9.48 7.87 -1.31
C ILE A 18 10.67 7.27 -0.56
N THR A 19 10.47 6.79 0.66
CA THR A 19 11.57 6.30 1.52
C THR A 19 12.08 4.94 1.08
N ALA A 20 11.19 3.98 0.77
CA ALA A 20 11.57 2.64 0.35
C ALA A 20 12.22 2.65 -1.04
N ALA A 21 13.44 2.14 -1.15
CA ALA A 21 14.21 2.22 -2.40
C ALA A 21 13.58 1.42 -3.55
N GLY A 22 13.00 0.25 -3.26
CA GLY A 22 12.30 -0.58 -4.26
C GLY A 22 11.03 0.10 -4.78
N GLU A 23 10.19 0.63 -3.87
CA GLU A 23 8.98 1.38 -4.23
C GLU A 23 9.33 2.65 -5.02
N ARG A 24 10.38 3.37 -4.61
CA ARG A 24 10.87 4.55 -5.33
C ARG A 24 11.27 4.22 -6.76
N ALA A 25 11.99 3.11 -6.96
CA ALA A 25 12.40 2.67 -8.29
C ALA A 25 11.19 2.31 -9.15
N ALA A 26 10.27 1.47 -8.63
CA ALA A 26 9.05 1.08 -9.32
C ALA A 26 8.18 2.30 -9.70
N ALA A 27 7.93 3.21 -8.75
CA ALA A 27 7.17 4.43 -9.00
C ALA A 27 7.87 5.36 -10.01
N SER A 28 9.21 5.39 -10.01
CA SER A 28 9.98 6.18 -10.98
C SER A 28 9.88 5.60 -12.39
N ASP A 29 9.82 4.28 -12.51
CA ASP A 29 9.70 3.60 -13.80
C ASP A 29 8.27 3.76 -14.36
N GLU A 30 7.25 3.55 -13.53
CA GLU A 30 5.85 3.77 -13.90
C GLU A 30 5.60 5.22 -14.35
N LEU A 31 6.09 6.20 -13.58
CA LEU A 31 5.96 7.61 -13.94
C LEU A 31 6.72 7.97 -15.23
N TYR A 32 7.87 7.33 -15.46
CA TYR A 32 8.61 7.49 -16.71
C TYR A 32 7.86 6.90 -17.91
N GLU A 33 7.29 5.70 -17.77
CA GLU A 33 6.51 5.05 -18.84
C GLU A 33 5.28 5.87 -19.20
N HIS A 34 4.58 6.42 -18.21
CA HIS A 34 3.43 7.30 -18.46
C HIS A 34 3.83 8.60 -19.17
N ALA A 35 4.95 9.21 -18.74
CA ALA A 35 5.51 10.37 -19.42
C ALA A 35 5.93 10.05 -20.86
N LEU A 36 6.54 8.88 -21.08
CA LEU A 36 7.00 8.42 -22.37
C LEU A 36 5.82 8.19 -23.32
N SER A 37 4.74 7.55 -22.86
CA SER A 37 3.53 7.37 -23.65
C SER A 37 2.97 8.69 -24.15
N ARG A 38 2.89 9.71 -23.28
CA ARG A 38 2.44 11.06 -23.69
C ARG A 38 3.40 11.76 -24.64
N TYR A 39 4.69 11.59 -24.44
CA TYR A 39 5.70 12.08 -25.37
C TYR A 39 5.54 11.44 -26.76
N GLU A 40 5.31 10.14 -26.83
CA GLU A 40 5.10 9.41 -28.08
C GLU A 40 3.81 9.87 -28.79
N ASP A 41 2.72 10.09 -28.04
CA ASP A 41 1.48 10.67 -28.57
C ASP A 41 1.72 12.08 -29.16
N ALA A 42 2.47 12.92 -28.46
CA ALA A 42 2.83 14.26 -28.92
C ALA A 42 3.71 14.23 -30.18
N ARG A 43 4.66 13.29 -30.25
CA ARG A 43 5.50 13.06 -31.44
C ARG A 43 4.67 12.56 -32.62
N ALA A 44 3.70 11.67 -32.39
CA ALA A 44 2.77 11.20 -33.41
C ALA A 44 1.86 12.32 -33.93
N ALA A 45 1.51 13.29 -33.08
CA ALA A 45 0.82 14.52 -33.47
C ALA A 45 1.70 15.53 -34.25
N GLY A 46 2.97 15.21 -34.50
CA GLY A 46 3.88 16.03 -35.29
C GLY A 46 4.64 17.10 -34.50
N GLN A 47 4.55 17.12 -33.16
CA GLN A 47 5.32 18.05 -32.35
C GLN A 47 6.82 17.73 -32.43
N ASP A 48 7.67 18.75 -32.42
CA ASP A 48 9.12 18.53 -32.28
C ASP A 48 9.46 17.95 -30.90
N HIS A 49 10.69 17.45 -30.75
CA HIS A 49 11.14 16.80 -29.52
C HIS A 49 10.97 17.69 -28.27
N SER A 50 11.37 18.96 -28.34
CA SER A 50 11.34 19.87 -27.20
C SER A 50 9.90 20.19 -26.77
N THR A 51 9.02 20.42 -27.74
CA THR A 51 7.59 20.65 -27.51
C THR A 51 6.91 19.39 -26.97
N ALA A 52 7.26 18.20 -27.49
CA ALA A 52 6.70 16.93 -27.00
C ALA A 52 7.12 16.62 -25.56
N VAL A 53 8.39 16.89 -25.19
CA VAL A 53 8.87 16.76 -23.80
C VAL A 53 8.11 17.74 -22.89
N GLY A 54 7.95 18.99 -23.32
CA GLY A 54 7.16 20.00 -22.60
C GLY A 54 5.73 19.53 -22.35
N THR A 55 5.02 19.13 -23.41
CA THR A 55 3.64 18.60 -23.33
C THR A 55 3.53 17.41 -22.38
N ALA A 56 4.48 16.46 -22.44
CA ALA A 56 4.48 15.28 -21.59
C ALA A 56 4.65 15.64 -20.10
N VAL A 57 5.57 16.55 -19.79
CA VAL A 57 5.82 17.02 -18.42
C VAL A 57 4.67 17.88 -17.90
N ASP A 58 4.18 18.82 -18.70
CA ASP A 58 3.08 19.72 -18.33
C ASP A 58 1.78 18.94 -18.06
N GLY A 59 1.53 17.87 -18.83
CA GLY A 59 0.40 16.97 -18.60
C GLY A 59 0.49 16.15 -17.30
N LEU A 60 1.67 16.06 -16.68
CA LEU A 60 1.88 15.44 -15.36
C LEU A 60 1.85 16.47 -14.22
N GLY A 61 2.06 17.75 -14.53
CA GLY A 61 2.12 18.83 -13.56
C GLY A 61 3.49 19.03 -12.93
N ASP A 62 3.54 19.76 -11.82
CA ASP A 62 4.80 20.07 -11.14
C ASP A 62 5.34 18.85 -10.37
N ALA A 63 6.63 18.57 -10.57
CA ALA A 63 7.32 17.48 -9.88
C ALA A 63 7.26 17.65 -8.34
N ALA A 64 7.29 18.89 -7.84
CA ALA A 64 7.27 19.13 -6.40
C ALA A 64 5.88 18.87 -5.78
N SER A 65 4.79 19.17 -6.50
CA SER A 65 3.44 18.79 -6.04
C SER A 65 3.25 17.27 -6.06
N LEU A 66 3.62 16.62 -7.17
CA LEU A 66 3.61 15.15 -7.29
C LEU A 66 4.41 14.49 -6.17
N SER A 67 5.58 15.03 -5.83
CA SER A 67 6.41 14.50 -4.75
C SER A 67 5.75 14.57 -3.38
N LYS A 68 4.98 15.61 -3.10
CA LYS A 68 4.21 15.74 -1.86
C LYS A 68 3.05 14.74 -1.82
N ASP A 69 2.35 14.58 -2.92
CA ASP A 69 1.22 13.65 -3.02
C ASP A 69 1.67 12.20 -2.91
N LEU A 70 2.74 11.84 -3.61
CA LEU A 70 3.40 10.54 -3.48
C LEU A 70 3.89 10.29 -2.06
N ALA A 71 4.53 11.28 -1.44
CA ALA A 71 4.95 11.17 -0.04
C ALA A 71 3.77 10.96 0.90
N ARG A 72 2.62 11.60 0.66
CA ARG A 72 1.41 11.40 1.46
C ARG A 72 0.83 10.00 1.27
N ALA A 73 0.77 9.51 0.03
CA ALA A 73 0.27 8.16 -0.27
C ALA A 73 1.16 7.06 0.34
N HIS A 74 2.48 7.24 0.29
CA HIS A 74 3.46 6.27 0.81
C HIS A 74 3.76 6.45 2.31
N ARG A 75 3.08 7.39 2.99
CA ARG A 75 3.20 7.66 4.44
C ARG A 75 2.28 6.81 5.31
N GLN A 76 1.60 5.80 4.77
CA GLN A 76 0.96 4.78 5.59
C GLN A 76 1.88 3.57 5.71
N PRO A 77 2.95 3.62 6.52
CA PRO A 77 3.66 2.40 6.85
C PRO A 77 2.66 1.50 7.58
N LEU A 78 2.59 0.24 7.17
CA LEU A 78 2.03 -0.82 8.01
C LEU A 78 2.90 -0.87 9.26
N THR A 79 2.48 -0.16 10.30
CA THR A 79 3.15 -0.18 11.59
C THR A 79 3.09 -1.61 12.14
N PRO A 80 4.13 -2.08 12.86
CA PRO A 80 4.07 -3.40 13.50
C PRO A 80 2.81 -3.63 14.35
N PRO A 81 2.27 -2.61 15.08
CA PRO A 81 0.97 -2.72 15.74
C PRO A 81 -0.20 -2.98 14.79
N SER A 82 -0.31 -2.24 13.68
CA SER A 82 -1.38 -2.46 12.69
C SER A 82 -1.29 -3.84 12.03
N LEU A 83 -0.08 -4.34 11.80
CA LEU A 83 0.13 -5.68 11.26
C LEU A 83 -0.24 -6.76 12.28
N ALA A 84 0.10 -6.57 13.56
CA ALA A 84 -0.32 -7.46 14.64
C ALA A 84 -1.86 -7.49 14.81
N LEU A 85 -2.52 -6.33 14.73
CA LEU A 85 -3.99 -6.24 14.76
C LEU A 85 -4.63 -6.96 13.57
N LEU A 86 -4.07 -6.82 12.37
CA LEU A 86 -4.54 -7.53 11.18
C LEU A 86 -4.42 -9.05 11.37
N VAL A 87 -3.26 -9.54 11.83
CA VAL A 87 -3.03 -10.96 12.10
C VAL A 87 -4.01 -11.49 13.15
N LEU A 88 -4.21 -10.74 14.24
CA LEU A 88 -5.16 -11.12 15.29
C LEU A 88 -6.60 -11.18 14.75
N ALA A 89 -7.00 -10.20 13.93
CA ALA A 89 -8.32 -10.19 13.31
C ALA A 89 -8.53 -11.40 12.39
N VAL A 90 -7.53 -11.76 11.58
CA VAL A 90 -7.57 -12.95 10.72
C VAL A 90 -7.69 -14.24 11.54
N ILE A 91 -6.86 -14.39 12.57
CA ILE A 91 -6.91 -15.57 13.47
C ILE A 91 -8.27 -15.66 14.16
N GLY A 92 -8.78 -14.54 14.67
CA GLY A 92 -10.09 -14.48 15.32
C GLY A 92 -11.22 -14.84 14.37
N PHE A 93 -11.20 -14.32 13.14
CA PHE A 93 -12.17 -14.67 12.11
C PHE A 93 -12.14 -16.16 11.77
N VAL A 94 -10.96 -16.75 11.56
CA VAL A 94 -10.81 -18.19 11.30
C VAL A 94 -11.34 -19.02 12.46
N GLY A 95 -11.06 -18.62 13.71
CA GLY A 95 -11.59 -19.29 14.90
C GLY A 95 -13.12 -19.24 14.98
N LEU A 96 -13.73 -18.08 14.70
CA LEU A 96 -15.19 -17.94 14.64
C LEU A 96 -15.80 -18.79 13.52
N LEU A 97 -15.18 -18.80 12.35
CA LEU A 97 -15.65 -19.55 11.18
C LEU A 97 -15.58 -21.07 11.45
N TRP A 98 -14.51 -21.53 12.12
CA TRP A 98 -14.39 -22.91 12.57
C TRP A 98 -15.44 -23.28 13.62
N GLY A 99 -15.68 -22.40 14.60
CA GLY A 99 -16.73 -22.60 15.61
C GLY A 99 -18.13 -22.65 15.00
N LEU A 100 -18.40 -21.84 13.98
CA LEU A 100 -19.66 -21.87 13.23
C LEU A 100 -19.82 -23.19 12.47
N ILE A 101 -18.79 -23.65 11.75
CA ILE A 101 -18.80 -24.95 11.05
C ILE A 101 -19.05 -26.07 12.05
N TYR A 102 -18.35 -26.06 13.18
CA TYR A 102 -18.53 -27.06 14.23
C TYR A 102 -19.99 -27.09 14.74
N LEU A 103 -20.57 -25.92 15.01
CA LEU A 103 -21.97 -25.78 15.46
C LEU A 103 -22.98 -26.26 14.41
N LEU A 104 -22.71 -26.04 13.12
CA LEU A 104 -23.56 -26.54 12.03
C LEU A 104 -23.43 -28.06 11.83
N VAL A 105 -22.27 -28.64 12.15
CA VAL A 105 -21.99 -30.08 11.98
C VAL A 105 -22.40 -30.89 13.21
N THR A 106 -22.43 -30.29 14.41
CA THR A 106 -22.79 -30.98 15.66
C THR A 106 -24.11 -30.46 16.23
N GLU A 107 -25.19 -31.22 16.10
CA GLU A 107 -26.49 -30.91 16.73
C GLU A 107 -26.52 -31.08 18.28
N GLY A 108 -25.38 -31.20 18.97
CA GLY A 108 -25.33 -31.80 20.32
C GLY A 108 -24.64 -30.99 21.43
N GLU A 109 -25.45 -30.46 22.35
CA GLU A 109 -25.29 -30.30 23.82
C GLU A 109 -24.05 -29.65 24.48
N HIS A 110 -22.92 -29.39 23.82
CA HIS A 110 -21.71 -28.85 24.51
C HIS A 110 -21.10 -27.58 23.88
N THR A 111 -21.88 -26.81 23.14
CA THR A 111 -21.41 -25.77 22.21
C THR A 111 -21.09 -24.41 22.84
N GLY A 112 -21.67 -24.03 23.99
CA GLY A 112 -21.48 -22.69 24.56
C GLY A 112 -20.08 -22.43 25.15
N ALA A 113 -19.50 -23.43 25.82
CA ALA A 113 -18.28 -23.25 26.61
C ALA A 113 -17.01 -23.12 25.74
N VAL A 114 -16.97 -23.84 24.61
CA VAL A 114 -15.80 -23.84 23.71
C VAL A 114 -15.69 -22.51 22.96
N LEU A 115 -16.81 -21.96 22.47
CA LEU A 115 -16.86 -20.65 21.81
C LEU A 115 -16.50 -19.51 22.78
N LEU A 116 -17.03 -19.55 24.02
CA LEU A 116 -16.67 -18.57 25.06
C LEU A 116 -15.18 -18.62 25.42
N GLY A 117 -14.60 -19.82 25.53
CA GLY A 117 -13.18 -20.02 25.80
C GLY A 117 -12.27 -19.51 24.68
N ALA A 118 -12.64 -19.77 23.41
CA ALA A 118 -11.88 -19.27 22.26
C ALA A 118 -11.95 -17.74 22.16
N LEU A 119 -13.14 -17.15 22.35
CA LEU A 119 -13.32 -15.70 22.33
C LEU A 119 -12.55 -15.01 23.46
N THR A 120 -12.57 -15.57 24.67
CA THR A 120 -11.81 -14.99 25.81
C THR A 120 -10.30 -15.05 25.60
N LEU A 121 -9.78 -16.12 24.99
CA LEU A 121 -8.36 -16.22 24.63
C LEU A 121 -7.95 -15.17 23.60
N ILE A 122 -8.76 -14.95 22.57
CA ILE A 122 -8.51 -13.94 21.53
C ILE A 122 -8.52 -12.53 22.14
N VAL A 123 -9.51 -12.22 22.99
CA VAL A 123 -9.63 -10.93 23.66
C VAL A 123 -8.46 -10.71 24.63
N ALA A 124 -8.10 -11.72 25.44
CA ALA A 124 -6.98 -11.63 26.39
C ALA A 124 -5.64 -11.43 25.67
N ALA A 125 -5.40 -12.12 24.55
CA ALA A 125 -4.20 -11.95 23.73
C ALA A 125 -4.15 -10.52 23.13
N GLY A 126 -5.27 -10.02 22.59
CA GLY A 126 -5.36 -8.67 22.05
C GLY A 126 -5.08 -7.58 23.09
N VAL A 127 -5.68 -7.68 24.28
CA VAL A 127 -5.46 -6.73 25.38
C VAL A 127 -4.00 -6.73 25.85
N THR A 128 -3.39 -7.92 25.97
CA THR A 128 -2.00 -8.07 26.42
C THR A 128 -1.02 -7.38 25.47
N ILE A 129 -1.23 -7.53 24.15
CA ILE A 129 -0.38 -6.90 23.12
C ILE A 129 -0.52 -5.37 23.15
N VAL A 130 -1.74 -4.84 23.32
CA VAL A 130 -1.98 -3.39 23.43
C VAL A 130 -1.30 -2.80 24.66
N LEU A 131 -1.36 -3.50 25.80
CA LEU A 131 -0.73 -3.05 27.04
C LEU A 131 0.81 -3.09 26.95
N LEU A 132 1.38 -4.14 26.35
CA LEU A 132 2.83 -4.22 26.09
C LEU A 132 3.32 -3.18 25.10
N GLY A 133 2.49 -2.80 24.12
CA GLY A 133 2.78 -1.72 23.19
C GLY A 133 2.79 -0.33 23.85
N ARG A 134 1.90 -0.08 24.82
CA ARG A 134 1.86 1.20 25.57
C ARG A 134 3.02 1.39 26.53
N ASN A 135 3.59 0.32 27.09
CA ASN A 135 4.61 0.43 28.13
C ASN A 135 6.05 0.62 27.58
N LYS A 136 6.20 0.64 26.25
CA LYS A 136 7.49 0.85 25.56
C LYS A 136 7.60 2.22 24.88
N SER A 137 6.60 3.09 25.06
CA SER A 137 6.60 4.51 24.65
C SER A 137 6.71 5.40 25.88
#